data_AF-A0A4R8FZ77-F1
#
_entry.id   AF-A0A4R8FZ77-F1
#
_cell.length_a   1.000
_cell.length_b   1.000
_cell.length_c   1.000
_cell.angle_alpha   90.00
_cell.angle_beta   90.00
_cell.angle_gamma   90.00
#
_symmetry.space_group_name_H-M   'P 1'
#
loop_
_entity.id
_entity.type
_entity.pdbx_description
1 polymer ?
#
loop_
_entity_poly.entity_id
_entity_poly.type
_entity_poly.pdbx_seq_one_letter_code
_entity_poly.pdbx_strand_id
1 'polypeptide(L)' 'MYGILKYASSIEGELDVWTDCLLLNPRRNSAFLVNFDKLLRSASASSGRVEVYEYLRFVFGHDLERR' A
#
# COMPACT_ATOMS: atom_id res chain seq x y z
N MET A 1 -10.18 1.73 -4.17
CA MET A 1 -9.84 1.75 -5.62
C MET A 1 -8.78 2.81 -5.95
N TYR A 2 -8.94 4.08 -5.55
CA TYR A 2 -7.94 5.15 -5.82
C TYR A 2 -6.51 4.80 -5.39
N GLY A 3 -6.32 4.15 -4.23
CA GLY A 3 -4.99 3.75 -3.75
C GLY A 3 -4.27 2.73 -4.64
N ILE A 4 -4.98 1.78 -5.24
CA ILE A 4 -4.39 0.76 -6.14
C ILE A 4 -4.01 1.40 -7.48
N LEU A 5 -4.87 2.27 -8.02
CA LEU A 5 -4.60 2.99 -9.25
C LEU A 5 -3.41 3.94 -9.10
N LYS A 6 -3.30 4.61 -7.95
CA LYS A 6 -2.14 5.45 -7.63
C LYS A 6 -0.86 4.61 -7.52
N TYR A 7 -0.93 3.43 -6.91
CA TYR A 7 0.18 2.49 -6.83
C TYR A 7 0.60 1.94 -8.21
N ALA A 8 -0.35 1.67 -9.10
CA ALA A 8 -0.05 1.31 -10.50
C ALA A 8 0.67 2.44 -11.23
N SER A 9 0.15 3.68 -11.13
CA SER A 9 0.75 4.86 -11.75
C SER A 9 2.18 5.14 -11.26
N SER A 10 2.47 4.87 -9.98
CA SER A 10 3.83 5.01 -9.46
C SER A 10 4.81 3.94 -9.96
N ILE A 11 4.32 2.76 -10.37
CA ILE A 11 5.17 1.73 -11.00
C ILE A 11 5.56 2.20 -12.41
N GLU A 12 4.60 2.73 -13.18
CA GLU A 12 4.84 3.18 -14.55
C GLU A 12 5.71 4.43 -14.64
N GLY A 13 5.55 5.38 -13.71
CA GLY A 13 6.28 6.66 -13.72
C GLY A 13 7.56 6.70 -12.87
N GLU A 14 7.92 5.60 -12.21
CA GLU A 14 8.94 5.57 -11.12
C GLU A 14 8.73 6.67 -10.05
N LEU A 15 7.50 7.09 -9.85
CA LEU A 15 7.15 8.14 -8.89
C LEU A 15 6.99 7.55 -7.48
N ASP A 16 7.24 8.37 -6.46
CA ASP A 16 6.88 8.00 -5.09
C ASP A 16 5.36 7.84 -4.96
N VAL A 17 4.91 6.67 -4.50
CA VAL A 17 3.47 6.40 -4.32
C VAL A 17 2.89 7.31 -3.23
N TRP A 18 3.56 7.27 -2.09
CA TRP A 18 3.33 8.06 -0.89
C TRP A 18 4.65 8.20 -0.18
N THR A 19 4.99 9.40 0.28
CA THR A 19 6.26 9.65 0.97
C THR A 19 6.21 9.11 2.40
N ASP A 20 5.14 9.41 3.13
CA ASP A 20 4.91 8.95 4.49
C ASP A 20 3.48 8.44 4.70
N CYS A 21 3.33 7.54 5.66
CA CYS A 21 2.06 6.99 6.14
C CYS A 21 1.91 7.24 7.63
N LEU A 22 0.75 7.77 8.02
CA LEU A 22 0.39 8.01 9.40
C LEU A 22 -0.52 6.88 9.90
N LEU A 23 0.03 6.01 10.74
CA LEU A 23 -0.74 4.97 11.42
C LEU A 23 -1.36 5.55 12.69
N LEU A 24 -2.68 5.61 12.73
CA LEU A 24 -3.44 6.12 13.87
C LEU A 24 -3.90 4.97 14.76
N ASN A 25 -3.68 5.08 16.06
CA ASN A 25 -4.30 4.22 17.07
C ASN A 25 -5.26 5.05 17.93
N PRO A 26 -6.56 5.09 17.57
CA PRO A 26 -7.56 5.87 18.30
C PRO A 26 -7.71 5.43 19.76
N ARG A 27 -7.52 4.14 20.06
CA ARG A 27 -7.67 3.60 21.42
C ARG A 27 -6.59 4.12 22.37
N ARG A 28 -5.38 4.37 21.86
CA ARG A 28 -4.26 4.90 22.63
C ARG A 28 -4.02 6.39 22.42
N ASN A 29 -4.86 7.04 21.60
CA ASN A 29 -4.66 8.42 21.14
C ASN A 29 -3.23 8.69 20.66
N SER A 30 -2.66 7.76 19.90
CA SER A 30 -1.27 7.80 19.45
C SER A 30 -1.19 7.68 17.93
N ALA A 31 -0.19 8.34 17.34
CA ALA A 31 0.09 8.27 15.92
C ALA A 31 1.54 7.87 15.67
N PHE A 32 1.77 7.11 14.61
CA PHE A 32 3.09 6.70 14.17
C PHE A 32 3.28 7.06 12.70
N LEU A 33 4.23 7.94 12.42
CA LEU A 33 4.60 8.34 11.06
C LEU A 33 5.71 7.40 10.57
N VAL A 34 5.50 6.77 9.42
CA VAL A 34 6.46 5.83 8.83
C VAL A 34 6.53 6.03 7.32
N ASN A 35 7.74 6.02 6.78
CA ASN A 35 7.93 6.02 5.33
C ASN A 35 7.25 4.79 4.71
N PHE A 36 6.42 5.04 3.70
CA PHE A 36 5.59 4.00 3.10
C PHE A 36 6.43 2.88 2.47
N ASP A 37 7.51 3.24 1.78
CA ASP A 37 8.41 2.28 1.12
C ASP A 37 9.08 1.33 2.12
N LYS A 38 9.49 1.84 3.29
CA LYS A 38 10.03 0.99 4.36
C LYS A 38 8.98 0.03 4.91
N LEU A 39 7.76 0.52 5.15
CA LEU A 39 6.66 -0.31 5.62
C LEU A 39 6.34 -1.40 4.59
N LEU A 40 6.26 -1.03 3.32
CA LEU A 40 5.95 -1.91 2.22
C LEU A 40 6.99 -3.01 2.05
N ARG A 41 8.29 -2.67 2.02
CA ARG A 41 9.39 -3.65 1.96
C ARG A 41 9.37 -4.64 3.13
N SER A 42 9.04 -4.14 4.32
CA SER A 42 8.96 -4.97 5.52
C SER A 42 7.76 -5.93 5.46
N ALA A 43 6.61 -5.44 4.99
CA ALA A 43 5.39 -6.25 4.86
C ALA A 43 5.45 -7.23 3.68
N SER A 44 6.14 -6.88 2.60
CA SER A 44 6.21 -7.68 1.37
C SER A 44 7.29 -8.76 1.40
N ALA A 45 8.03 -8.91 2.50
CA ALA A 45 9.17 -9.85 2.59
C ALA A 45 10.17 -9.69 1.43
N SER A 46 10.42 -8.45 0.99
CA SER A 46 11.25 -8.09 -0.19
C SER A 46 10.66 -8.44 -1.57
N SER A 47 9.38 -8.79 -1.67
CA SER A 47 8.69 -8.89 -2.96
C SER A 47 8.74 -7.58 -3.74
N GLY A 48 8.84 -7.71 -5.07
CA GLY A 48 8.94 -6.59 -5.99
C GLY A 48 7.67 -5.74 -6.03
N ARG A 49 7.78 -4.48 -6.46
CA ARG A 49 6.63 -3.55 -6.53
C ARG A 49 5.47 -4.11 -7.38
N VAL A 50 5.77 -4.83 -8.46
CA VAL A 50 4.77 -5.48 -9.35
C VAL A 50 4.07 -6.64 -8.66
N GLU A 51 4.80 -7.51 -7.95
CA GLU A 51 4.21 -8.64 -7.20
C GLU A 51 3.25 -8.14 -6.12
N VAL A 52 3.65 -7.07 -5.42
CA VAL A 52 2.80 -6.40 -4.43
C VAL A 52 1.54 -5.82 -5.09
N TYR A 53 1.65 -5.24 -6.29
CA TYR A 53 0.49 -4.74 -7.02
C TYR A 53 -0.49 -5.86 -7.37
N GLU A 54 -0.01 -6.98 -7.91
CA GLU A 54 -0.86 -8.13 -8.25
C GLU A 54 -1.53 -8.72 -7.01
N TYR A 55 -0.81 -8.80 -5.89
CA TYR A 55 -1.38 -9.24 -4.61
C TYR A 55 -2.50 -8.29 -4.13
N LEU A 56 -2.26 -6.98 -4.15
CA LEU A 56 -3.27 -5.99 -3.78
C LEU A 56 -4.49 -6.09 -4.72
N ARG A 57 -4.25 -6.19 -6.03
CA ARG A 57 -5.33 -6.35 -7.02
C ARG A 57 -6.16 -7.60 -6.76
N PHE A 58 -5.53 -8.73 -6.42
CA PHE A 58 -6.22 -9.96 -6.06
C PHE A 58 -7.08 -9.78 -4.81
N VAL A 59 -6.52 -9.26 -3.72
CA VAL A 59 -7.24 -9.06 -2.45
C VAL A 59 -8.44 -8.11 -2.62
N PHE A 60 -8.24 -6.98 -3.29
CA PHE A 60 -9.33 -6.00 -3.50
C PHE A 60 -10.32 -6.44 -4.58
N GLY A 61 -9.91 -7.22 -5.58
CA GLY A 61 -10.81 -7.81 -6.56
C GLY A 61 -11.76 -8.82 -5.93
N HIS A 62 -11.28 -9.61 -4.97
CA HIS A 62 -12.08 -10.60 -4.25
C HIS A 62 -13.15 -9.99 -3.33
N ASP A 63 -12.93 -8.76 -2.86
CA ASP A 63 -13.88 -7.98 -2.03
C ASP A 63 -15.03 -7.40 -2.89
N LEU A 64 -14.78 -7.15 -4.18
CA LEU A 64 -15.81 -6.70 -5.14
C LEU A 64 -16.76 -7.84 -5.55
N GLU A 65 -16.28 -9.08 -5.66
CA GLU A 65 -17.14 -10.23 -5.98
C GLU A 65 -18.00 -10.69 -4.79
N ARG A 66 -17.64 -10.30 -3.56
CA ARG A 66 -18.37 -10.65 -2.33
C ARG A 66 -19.47 -9.67 -1.94
N ARG A 67 -19.59 -8.52 -2.60
CA ARG A 67 -20.58 -7.47 -2.33
C ARG A 67 -21.67 -7.44 -3.40
#